data_AF-A0A953XIR6-F1
#
_entry.id   AF-A0A953XIR6-F1
#
_cell.length_a   1.000
_cell.length_b   1.000
_cell.length_c   1.000
_cell.angle_alpha   90.00
_cell.angle_beta   90.00
_cell.angle_gamma   90.00
#
_symmetry.space_group_name_H-M   'P 1'
#
loop_
_entity.id
_entity.type
_entity.pdbx_description
1 polymer ?
#
loop_
_entity_poly.entity_id
_entity_poly.type
_entity_poly.pdbx_seq_one_letter_code
_entity_poly.pdbx_strand_id
1 'polypeptide(L)'
;MRNLFILTAAIALLFAGLSRPVAADDKEDAEAKKKREEMFGKKMSEKIEEAVDKGCDWLKKQQGIDPVDPKPVFGKFPDNPKLYGAGTPHRYLIARTAFPIQALCKSGCFVDEKEIDTAMNWLRENYTEEGAIQSLAGKVGSTTYEDATLLNAVEAYYISAWETHEAKLDNPKKRFKKDDDGNKVPIKRWGTEEKGAKKKKKDRNFKLDRKDQKMCEIAVKALESRFRKAYGGGGWRYAKSGMGESNPEVDCSATQYAILGLKCASRLGIKYDKSVLVEAFRFYRAQQDKDGPVVKAKWKKSADDDEKKKKRSTGTGDEPPELKARGFGYARQSTHQELDKTSYGSMTAAGVNALILIRDELVEDPGQKRAWEAVEKECNQMIGDGLAWMIQNWSMEENPRAGRYRFYYYLYTVERLGMLGGIDEIGGHDWYIEGAEVLLKDQDASGMWDIQNEIDPSDIYNTCYALLFLKRASTGVDRPPPVITGGDGED
;
A
#
# COMPACT_ATOMS: atom_id res chain seq x y z
N MET A 1 50.52 46.16 29.60
CA MET A 1 50.69 45.33 28.38
C MET A 1 50.46 43.89 28.79
N ARG A 2 49.25 43.34 28.57
CA ARG A 2 48.74 42.68 27.35
C ARG A 2 48.98 41.16 27.43
N ASN A 3 47.86 40.43 27.37
CA ASN A 3 47.67 39.03 26.99
C ASN A 3 47.91 37.93 28.04
N LEU A 4 47.26 36.76 28.03
CA LEU A 4 46.01 36.20 27.45
C LEU A 4 46.14 34.68 27.69
N PHE A 5 45.20 34.05 28.42
CA PHE A 5 44.72 32.64 28.31
C PHE A 5 45.78 31.50 28.50
N ILE A 6 45.50 30.23 28.83
CA ILE A 6 44.40 29.30 28.51
C ILE A 6 44.31 28.27 29.66
N LEU A 7 43.14 28.10 30.27
CA LEU A 7 42.75 26.88 31.00
C LEU A 7 41.67 26.21 30.13
N THR A 8 42.00 25.07 29.52
CA THR A 8 41.08 24.29 28.69
C THR A 8 40.00 23.64 29.56
N ALA A 9 38.80 24.22 29.52
CA ALA A 9 37.59 23.62 30.05
C ALA A 9 36.84 22.84 28.96
N ALA A 10 36.32 21.69 29.37
CA ALA A 10 35.53 20.76 28.57
C ALA A 10 34.29 21.42 27.96
N ILE A 11 34.05 21.15 26.67
CA ILE A 11 32.75 21.37 26.03
C ILE A 11 32.37 20.08 25.30
N ALA A 12 31.37 19.40 25.87
CA ALA A 12 30.62 18.34 25.20
C ALA A 12 29.84 18.94 24.03
N LEU A 13 30.21 18.58 22.80
CA LEU A 13 29.41 18.88 21.61
C LEU A 13 28.29 17.84 21.50
N LEU A 14 27.10 18.24 21.96
CA LEU A 14 25.82 17.71 21.54
C LEU A 14 25.71 17.85 20.01
N PHE A 15 25.94 16.76 19.27
CA PHE A 15 25.49 16.68 17.88
C PHE A 15 23.96 16.61 17.88
N ALA A 16 23.33 17.76 17.66
CA ALA A 16 21.95 17.83 17.23
C ALA A 16 21.85 17.14 15.87
N GLY A 17 21.10 16.04 15.81
CA GLY A 17 20.70 15.39 14.58
C GLY A 17 19.82 16.34 13.76
N LEU A 18 20.45 17.11 12.87
CA LEU A 18 19.80 17.66 11.70
C LEU A 18 19.86 16.56 10.64
N SER A 19 18.79 15.76 10.56
CA SER A 19 18.60 14.86 9.44
C SER A 19 18.51 15.68 8.16
N ARG A 20 19.57 15.59 7.34
CA ARG A 20 19.48 15.98 5.93
C ARG A 20 18.49 15.02 5.25
N PRO A 21 17.61 15.51 4.36
CA PRO A 21 16.85 14.60 3.51
C PRO A 21 17.88 13.87 2.63
N VAL A 22 18.11 12.59 2.94
CA VAL A 22 18.80 11.69 2.01
C VAL A 22 17.81 11.49 0.87
N ALA A 23 18.15 12.09 -0.25
CA ALA A 23 17.31 12.14 -1.42
C ALA A 23 17.33 10.79 -2.16
N ALA A 24 16.31 10.56 -2.97
CA ALA A 24 16.26 9.47 -3.95
C ALA A 24 17.34 9.60 -5.06
N ASP A 25 18.42 10.33 -4.79
CA ASP A 25 19.30 10.97 -5.78
C ASP A 25 20.59 10.18 -6.06
N ASP A 26 20.91 9.12 -5.31
CA ASP A 26 22.28 8.57 -5.32
C ASP A 26 22.60 7.63 -6.50
N LYS A 27 21.67 7.41 -7.45
CA LYS A 27 21.89 6.56 -8.63
C LYS A 27 21.51 7.19 -9.98
N GLU A 28 20.94 8.38 -9.96
CA GLU A 28 20.41 9.00 -11.16
C GLU A 28 21.46 9.83 -11.90
N ASP A 29 21.44 9.78 -13.24
CA ASP A 29 22.28 10.64 -14.07
C ASP A 29 22.01 12.12 -13.75
N ALA A 30 23.08 12.89 -13.51
CA ALA A 30 23.02 14.29 -13.15
C ALA A 30 22.28 15.13 -14.20
N GLU A 31 22.31 14.72 -15.46
CA GLU A 31 21.56 15.36 -16.54
C GLU A 31 20.04 15.17 -16.40
N ALA A 32 19.60 13.94 -16.11
CA ALA A 32 18.19 13.63 -15.89
C ALA A 32 17.63 14.40 -14.68
N LYS A 33 18.42 14.47 -13.60
CA LYS A 33 18.08 15.27 -12.41
C LYS A 33 17.89 16.74 -12.75
N LYS A 34 18.84 17.33 -13.47
CA LYS A 34 18.78 18.74 -13.88
C LYS A 34 17.54 19.02 -14.75
N LYS A 35 17.22 18.13 -15.69
CA LYS A 35 16.04 18.24 -16.56
C LYS A 35 14.73 18.25 -15.76
N ARG A 36 14.62 17.45 -14.69
CA ARG A 36 13.45 17.48 -13.80
C ARG A 36 13.37 18.75 -12.96
N GLU A 37 14.51 19.21 -12.45
CA GLU A 37 14.59 20.47 -11.72
C GLU A 37 14.13 21.65 -12.60
N GLU A 38 14.53 21.66 -13.88
CA GLU A 38 14.05 22.63 -14.86
C GLU A 38 12.54 22.49 -15.15
N MET A 39 12.03 21.26 -15.26
CA MET A 39 10.61 20.98 -15.52
C MET A 39 9.70 21.45 -14.37
N PHE A 40 10.09 21.19 -13.11
CA PHE A 40 9.26 21.49 -11.94
C PHE A 40 9.64 22.81 -11.25
N GLY A 41 10.74 23.45 -11.66
CA GLY A 41 11.29 24.66 -11.06
C GLY A 41 11.88 24.48 -9.66
N LYS A 42 12.00 23.24 -9.18
CA LYS A 42 12.46 22.84 -7.83
C LYS A 42 13.02 21.41 -7.87
N LYS A 43 13.72 21.02 -6.80
CA LYS A 43 14.12 19.62 -6.59
C LYS A 43 12.90 18.71 -6.56
N MET A 44 13.02 17.54 -7.19
CA MET A 44 11.97 16.51 -7.21
C MET A 44 11.44 16.21 -5.81
N SER A 45 12.34 16.02 -4.84
CA SER A 45 11.97 15.74 -3.44
C SER A 45 11.16 16.87 -2.79
N GLU A 46 11.50 18.12 -3.06
CA GLU A 46 10.77 19.29 -2.55
C GLU A 46 9.39 19.38 -3.19
N LYS A 47 9.32 19.16 -4.51
CA LYS A 47 8.07 19.16 -5.27
C LYS A 47 7.11 18.06 -4.82
N ILE A 48 7.63 16.86 -4.53
CA ILE A 48 6.86 15.74 -3.96
C ILE A 48 6.27 16.14 -2.61
N GLU A 49 7.06 16.70 -1.70
CA GLU A 49 6.55 17.08 -0.37
C GLU A 49 5.53 18.23 -0.45
N GLU A 50 5.65 19.15 -1.40
CA GLU A 50 4.62 20.16 -1.69
C GLU A 50 3.32 19.54 -2.22
N ALA A 51 3.41 18.57 -3.12
CA ALA A 51 2.24 17.88 -3.64
C ALA A 51 1.53 17.08 -2.54
N VAL A 52 2.29 16.41 -1.67
CA VAL A 52 1.74 15.68 -0.51
C VAL A 52 1.08 16.64 0.47
N ASP A 53 1.70 17.79 0.78
CA ASP A 53 1.09 18.83 1.62
C ASP A 53 -0.29 19.24 1.07
N LYS A 54 -0.35 19.58 -0.22
CA LYS A 54 -1.61 19.98 -0.88
C LYS A 54 -2.66 18.87 -0.86
N GLY A 55 -2.27 17.64 -1.14
CA GLY A 55 -3.17 16.48 -1.12
C GLY A 55 -3.71 16.18 0.27
N CYS A 56 -2.87 16.23 1.30
CA CYS A 56 -3.31 16.10 2.69
C CYS A 56 -4.28 17.22 3.10
N ASP A 57 -3.96 18.47 2.75
CA ASP A 57 -4.82 19.63 3.05
C ASP A 57 -6.17 19.54 2.32
N TRP A 58 -6.19 19.09 1.07
CA TRP A 58 -7.42 18.84 0.33
C TRP A 58 -8.24 17.71 0.97
N LEU A 59 -7.60 16.59 1.32
CA LEU A 59 -8.27 15.40 1.87
C LEU A 59 -8.90 15.70 3.23
N LYS A 60 -8.22 16.45 4.10
CA LYS A 60 -8.75 16.92 5.39
C LYS A 60 -10.03 17.74 5.22
N LYS A 61 -10.08 18.61 4.20
CA LYS A 61 -11.27 19.43 3.88
C LYS A 61 -12.47 18.60 3.39
N GLN A 62 -12.27 17.34 3.03
CA GLN A 62 -13.36 16.44 2.64
C GLN A 62 -14.06 15.80 3.85
N GLN A 63 -13.57 16.04 5.07
CA GLN A 63 -14.30 15.64 6.27
C GLN A 63 -15.50 16.59 6.47
N GLY A 64 -16.69 16.02 6.53
CA GLY A 64 -17.93 16.78 6.65
C GLY A 64 -19.03 15.96 7.33
N ILE A 65 -20.17 16.60 7.55
CA ILE A 65 -21.36 15.93 8.10
C ILE A 65 -22.00 15.10 6.99
N ASP A 66 -22.26 13.84 7.28
CA ASP A 66 -22.86 12.90 6.36
C ASP A 66 -24.37 12.72 6.70
N PRO A 67 -25.27 12.64 5.70
CA PRO A 67 -26.69 12.43 5.93
C PRO A 67 -27.05 11.19 6.77
N VAL A 68 -26.18 10.17 6.84
CA VAL A 68 -26.42 8.92 7.57
C VAL A 68 -26.08 9.04 9.05
N ASP A 69 -25.08 9.85 9.41
CA ASP A 69 -24.66 10.09 10.79
C ASP A 69 -24.33 11.59 10.96
N PRO A 70 -24.97 12.31 11.89
CA PRO A 70 -24.70 13.73 12.12
C PRO A 70 -23.26 14.04 12.55
N LYS A 71 -22.43 13.02 12.83
CA LYS A 71 -21.01 13.17 13.14
C LYS A 71 -20.14 13.28 11.87
N PRO A 72 -19.02 14.04 11.93
CA PRO A 72 -18.16 14.20 10.76
C PRO A 72 -17.48 12.88 10.33
N VAL A 73 -17.56 12.57 9.03
CA VAL A 73 -16.86 11.46 8.35
C VAL A 73 -16.15 11.96 7.10
N PHE A 74 -15.27 11.15 6.52
CA PHE A 74 -14.59 11.53 5.28
C PHE A 74 -15.41 11.20 4.03
N GLY A 75 -15.38 12.13 3.07
CA GLY A 75 -16.00 12.00 1.76
C GLY A 75 -17.46 12.42 1.78
N LYS A 76 -17.87 13.12 0.71
CA LYS A 76 -19.30 13.39 0.48
C LYS A 76 -19.98 12.11 -0.01
N PHE A 77 -21.28 11.95 0.25
CA PHE A 77 -22.06 11.02 -0.57
C PHE A 77 -22.11 11.52 -1.99
N PRO A 78 -21.63 10.73 -2.95
CA PRO A 78 -21.91 11.06 -4.31
C PRO A 78 -23.34 10.67 -4.71
N ASP A 79 -23.84 11.33 -5.75
CA ASP A 79 -25.01 10.89 -6.47
C ASP A 79 -24.75 9.53 -7.14
N ASN A 80 -25.78 8.69 -7.23
CA ASN A 80 -25.69 7.31 -7.68
C ASN A 80 -25.09 7.22 -9.11
N PRO A 81 -23.91 6.61 -9.32
CA PRO A 81 -23.37 6.46 -10.67
C PRO A 81 -24.15 5.38 -11.41
N LYS A 82 -24.50 5.65 -12.67
CA LYS A 82 -25.24 4.70 -13.54
C LYS A 82 -24.54 3.36 -13.78
N LEU A 83 -23.24 3.27 -13.49
CA LEU A 83 -22.37 2.13 -13.81
C LEU A 83 -22.22 1.10 -12.69
N TYR A 84 -22.64 1.40 -11.45
CA TYR A 84 -22.85 0.35 -10.45
C TYR A 84 -24.23 -0.24 -10.70
N GLY A 85 -24.33 -1.57 -10.78
CA GLY A 85 -25.58 -2.29 -11.00
C GLY A 85 -26.71 -1.88 -10.04
N ALA A 86 -27.91 -2.41 -10.23
CA ALA A 86 -29.18 -2.03 -9.57
C ALA A 86 -29.26 -2.18 -8.03
N GLY A 87 -28.14 -2.11 -7.31
CA GLY A 87 -28.04 -2.11 -5.86
C GLY A 87 -28.17 -0.72 -5.24
N THR A 88 -28.55 -0.70 -3.96
CA THR A 88 -28.61 0.50 -3.13
C THR A 88 -27.27 1.25 -3.17
N PRO A 89 -27.26 2.56 -3.49
CA PRO A 89 -26.08 3.39 -3.31
C PRO A 89 -25.62 3.30 -1.85
N HIS A 90 -24.37 3.67 -1.56
CA HIS A 90 -23.82 3.73 -0.19
C HIS A 90 -23.37 2.38 0.40
N ARG A 91 -22.32 1.77 -0.17
CA ARG A 91 -21.88 0.41 0.24
C ARG A 91 -20.56 0.30 1.00
N TYR A 92 -19.89 1.41 1.31
CA TYR A 92 -18.56 1.36 1.92
C TYR A 92 -18.29 2.53 2.88
N LEU A 93 -19.28 2.93 3.69
CA LEU A 93 -19.13 4.09 4.58
C LEU A 93 -17.93 3.94 5.56
N ILE A 94 -17.67 2.73 6.03
CA ILE A 94 -16.48 2.42 6.84
C ILE A 94 -15.21 2.63 6.02
N ALA A 95 -15.13 2.09 4.80
CA ALA A 95 -13.93 2.20 3.97
C ALA A 95 -13.64 3.63 3.53
N ARG A 96 -14.68 4.40 3.19
CA ARG A 96 -14.55 5.84 2.86
C ARG A 96 -13.98 6.65 4.02
N THR A 97 -14.19 6.21 5.26
CA THR A 97 -13.63 6.86 6.46
C THR A 97 -12.25 6.30 6.80
N ALA A 98 -12.07 4.99 6.74
CA ALA A 98 -10.83 4.31 7.10
C ALA A 98 -9.69 4.60 6.12
N PHE A 99 -9.97 4.66 4.81
CA PHE A 99 -8.93 4.82 3.80
C PHE A 99 -8.24 6.21 3.84
N PRO A 100 -8.95 7.33 4.05
CA PRO A 100 -8.32 8.62 4.33
C PRO A 100 -7.46 8.64 5.59
N ILE A 101 -7.87 7.94 6.67
CA ILE A 101 -7.03 7.79 7.86
C ILE A 101 -5.71 7.10 7.50
N GLN A 102 -5.77 6.02 6.71
CA GLN A 102 -4.58 5.34 6.22
C GLN A 102 -3.68 6.31 5.43
N ALA A 103 -4.24 7.02 4.45
CA ALA A 103 -3.50 7.94 3.59
C ALA A 103 -2.85 9.09 4.38
N LEU A 104 -3.61 9.76 5.25
CA LEU A 104 -3.12 10.87 6.05
C LEU A 104 -2.01 10.43 7.02
N CYS A 105 -2.24 9.36 7.78
CA CYS A 105 -1.25 8.82 8.71
C CYS A 105 0.04 8.39 7.99
N LYS A 106 -0.08 7.67 6.86
CA LYS A 106 1.08 7.24 6.07
C LYS A 106 1.82 8.40 5.40
N SER A 107 1.12 9.51 5.17
CA SER A 107 1.68 10.75 4.64
C SER A 107 2.39 11.62 5.68
N GLY A 108 2.33 11.23 6.95
CA GLY A 108 3.01 11.94 8.04
C GLY A 108 2.13 12.94 8.77
N CYS A 109 0.81 12.98 8.53
CA CYS A 109 -0.10 13.73 9.39
C CYS A 109 -0.10 13.14 10.80
N PHE A 110 -0.25 14.01 11.81
CA PHE A 110 -0.23 13.57 13.19
C PHE A 110 -1.57 12.98 13.60
N VAL A 111 -1.54 11.89 14.35
CA VAL A 111 -2.76 11.16 14.75
C VAL A 111 -3.71 11.95 15.65
N ASP A 112 -3.21 13.00 16.29
CA ASP A 112 -3.96 13.92 17.15
C ASP A 112 -4.50 15.15 16.41
N GLU A 113 -4.33 15.21 15.08
CA GLU A 113 -5.04 16.18 14.27
C GLU A 113 -6.54 15.88 14.29
N LYS A 114 -7.35 16.94 14.38
CA LYS A 114 -8.79 16.87 14.62
C LYS A 114 -9.48 15.91 13.64
N GLU A 115 -9.12 15.97 12.36
CA GLU A 115 -9.76 15.18 11.32
C GLU A 115 -9.49 13.67 11.50
N ILE A 116 -8.26 13.29 11.85
CA ILE A 116 -7.89 11.88 12.07
C ILE A 116 -8.54 11.38 13.37
N ASP A 117 -8.44 12.14 14.47
CA ASP A 117 -9.01 11.73 15.75
C ASP A 117 -10.54 11.60 15.68
N THR A 118 -11.21 12.55 15.03
CA THR A 118 -12.68 12.50 14.81
C THR A 118 -13.07 11.24 14.03
N ALA A 119 -12.37 10.94 12.94
CA ALA A 119 -12.68 9.78 12.10
C ALA A 119 -12.39 8.45 12.80
N MET A 120 -11.28 8.35 13.55
CA MET A 120 -10.99 7.15 14.36
C MET A 120 -12.02 6.93 15.47
N ASN A 121 -12.43 7.99 16.15
CA ASN A 121 -13.49 7.91 17.16
C ASN A 121 -14.83 7.50 16.55
N TRP A 122 -15.15 8.00 15.36
CA TRP A 122 -16.32 7.58 14.61
C TRP A 122 -16.29 6.08 14.27
N LEU A 123 -15.16 5.56 13.77
CA LEU A 123 -15.01 4.12 13.50
C LEU A 123 -15.24 3.27 14.75
N ARG A 124 -14.69 3.67 15.89
CA ARG A 124 -14.85 2.98 17.20
C ARG A 124 -16.30 2.87 17.66
N GLU A 125 -17.17 3.80 17.25
CA GLU A 125 -18.60 3.81 17.60
C GLU A 125 -19.45 3.03 16.58
N ASN A 126 -19.02 3.03 15.33
CA ASN A 126 -19.84 2.63 14.18
C ASN A 126 -19.42 1.31 13.51
N TYR A 127 -18.28 0.74 13.92
CA TYR A 127 -17.86 -0.62 13.57
C TYR A 127 -17.82 -1.47 14.84
N THR A 128 -18.90 -2.21 15.11
CA THR A 128 -19.06 -2.97 16.35
C THR A 128 -19.48 -4.41 16.08
N GLU A 129 -19.68 -5.22 17.12
CA GLU A 129 -20.16 -6.60 16.98
C GLU A 129 -21.56 -6.70 16.34
N GLU A 130 -22.36 -5.63 16.46
CA GLU A 130 -23.69 -5.50 15.83
C GLU A 130 -23.60 -5.32 14.31
N GLY A 131 -22.42 -4.97 13.81
CA GLY A 131 -22.17 -4.68 12.41
C GLY A 131 -21.49 -3.34 12.19
N ALA A 132 -21.37 -2.99 10.91
CA ALA A 132 -20.90 -1.72 10.41
C ALA A 132 -22.10 -0.86 9.99
N ILE A 133 -22.06 0.44 10.30
CA ILE A 133 -23.02 1.38 9.71
C ILE A 133 -22.73 1.49 8.20
N GLN A 134 -23.75 1.23 7.38
CA GLN A 134 -23.63 1.29 5.92
C GLN A 134 -24.50 2.40 5.30
N SER A 135 -25.65 2.69 5.91
CA SER A 135 -26.60 3.68 5.43
C SER A 135 -27.58 4.07 6.55
N LEU A 136 -28.58 4.89 6.21
CA LEU A 136 -29.72 5.24 7.10
C LEU A 136 -30.47 4.00 7.62
N ALA A 137 -30.26 2.83 7.01
CA ALA A 137 -30.83 1.56 7.46
C ALA A 137 -30.18 1.00 8.75
N GLY A 138 -29.14 1.65 9.28
CA GLY A 138 -28.44 1.26 10.50
C GLY A 138 -27.27 0.31 10.26
N LYS A 139 -26.89 -0.44 11.31
CA LYS A 139 -25.76 -1.37 11.26
C LYS A 139 -26.12 -2.66 10.56
N VAL A 140 -25.29 -3.08 9.62
CA VAL A 140 -25.38 -4.36 8.90
C VAL A 140 -24.01 -5.02 8.83
N GLY A 141 -23.93 -6.26 8.34
CA GLY A 141 -22.63 -6.89 8.14
C GLY A 141 -21.78 -6.12 7.13
N SER A 142 -20.51 -5.87 7.46
CA SER A 142 -19.54 -5.17 6.61
C SER A 142 -19.26 -5.92 5.29
N THR A 143 -18.44 -5.30 4.44
CA THR A 143 -17.87 -5.90 3.22
C THR A 143 -16.41 -6.31 3.41
N THR A 144 -15.87 -7.13 2.50
CA THR A 144 -14.44 -7.47 2.49
C THR A 144 -13.56 -6.23 2.40
N TYR A 145 -13.97 -5.25 1.59
CA TYR A 145 -13.22 -4.00 1.42
C TYR A 145 -13.14 -3.20 2.72
N GLU A 146 -14.26 -3.09 3.44
CA GLU A 146 -14.31 -2.35 4.69
C GLU A 146 -13.49 -3.00 5.79
N ASP A 147 -13.56 -4.32 5.92
CA ASP A 147 -12.78 -5.04 6.94
C ASP A 147 -11.28 -4.90 6.66
N ALA A 148 -10.88 -5.02 5.40
CA ALA A 148 -9.49 -4.83 4.98
C ALA A 148 -9.01 -3.39 5.20
N THR A 149 -9.78 -2.39 4.77
CA THR A 149 -9.41 -0.97 4.89
C THR A 149 -9.40 -0.50 6.34
N LEU A 150 -10.30 -1.02 7.19
CA LEU A 150 -10.27 -0.78 8.64
C LEU A 150 -8.96 -1.27 9.27
N LEU A 151 -8.54 -2.51 8.97
CA LEU A 151 -7.28 -3.06 9.46
C LEU A 151 -6.07 -2.24 8.99
N ASN A 152 -6.07 -1.81 7.73
CA ASN A 152 -5.04 -0.92 7.18
C ASN A 152 -4.99 0.45 7.89
N ALA A 153 -6.16 1.04 8.19
CA ALA A 153 -6.27 2.32 8.87
C ALA A 153 -5.75 2.25 10.32
N VAL A 154 -6.13 1.21 11.06
CA VAL A 154 -5.64 0.98 12.42
C VAL A 154 -4.12 0.78 12.41
N GLU A 155 -3.58 -0.06 11.51
CA GLU A 155 -2.12 -0.23 11.40
C GLU A 155 -1.42 1.09 11.11
N ALA A 156 -1.91 1.87 10.14
CA ALA A 156 -1.34 3.17 9.80
C ALA A 156 -1.37 4.16 10.97
N TYR A 157 -2.47 4.18 11.74
CA TYR A 157 -2.61 5.01 12.93
C TYR A 157 -1.56 4.67 13.99
N TYR A 158 -1.42 3.39 14.36
CA TYR A 158 -0.46 2.98 15.39
C TYR A 158 1.00 3.11 14.93
N ILE A 159 1.28 2.87 13.65
CA ILE A 159 2.60 3.17 13.06
C ILE A 159 2.91 4.66 13.19
N SER A 160 1.97 5.53 12.80
CA SER A 160 2.14 6.98 12.83
C SER A 160 2.39 7.50 14.25
N ALA A 161 1.58 7.04 15.22
CA ALA A 161 1.76 7.38 16.63
C ALA A 161 3.15 6.95 17.15
N TRP A 162 3.59 5.74 16.80
CA TRP A 162 4.87 5.20 17.22
C TRP A 162 6.06 5.96 16.59
N GLU A 163 6.02 6.23 15.29
CA GLU A 163 7.09 6.98 14.59
C GLU A 163 7.16 8.44 15.06
N THR A 164 6.02 9.04 15.37
CA THR A 164 5.95 10.39 15.96
C THR A 164 6.60 10.43 17.35
N HIS A 165 6.37 9.41 18.18
CA HIS A 165 7.00 9.30 19.50
C HIS A 165 8.52 9.11 19.40
N GLU A 166 8.99 8.23 18.51
CA GLU A 166 10.43 8.05 18.25
C GLU A 166 11.10 9.33 17.77
N ALA A 167 10.41 10.13 16.96
CA ALA A 167 10.87 11.44 16.51
C ALA A 167 10.77 12.53 17.59
N LYS A 168 10.25 12.23 18.79
CA LYS A 168 9.98 13.17 19.90
C LYS A 168 9.02 14.30 19.51
N LEU A 169 8.10 13.99 18.59
CA LEU A 169 7.06 14.88 18.06
C LEU A 169 5.68 14.57 18.63
N ASP A 170 5.56 13.67 19.58
CA ASP A 170 4.31 13.28 20.24
C ASP A 170 3.64 14.45 20.97
N ASN A 171 4.43 15.37 21.53
CA ASN A 171 3.92 16.61 22.12
C ASN A 171 3.79 17.73 21.06
N PRO A 172 2.58 18.25 20.78
CA PRO A 172 2.36 19.35 19.84
C PRO A 172 3.21 20.60 20.10
N LYS A 173 3.53 20.89 21.37
CA LYS A 173 4.37 22.05 21.74
C LYS A 173 5.80 21.95 21.22
N LYS A 174 6.26 20.75 20.84
CA LYS A 174 7.59 20.47 20.30
C LYS A 174 7.65 20.42 18.77
N ARG A 175 6.50 20.52 18.07
CA ARG A 175 6.41 20.38 16.61
C ARG A 175 6.81 21.65 15.86
N PHE A 176 8.04 22.09 16.06
CA PHE A 176 8.59 23.27 15.40
C PHE A 176 10.02 23.00 14.93
N LYS A 177 10.36 23.52 13.75
CA LYS A 177 11.73 23.51 13.20
C LYS A 177 12.18 24.93 12.90
N LYS A 178 13.46 25.10 12.58
CA LYS A 178 13.97 26.35 12.00
C LYS A 178 13.92 26.24 10.47
N ASP A 179 13.47 27.29 9.80
CA ASP A 179 13.67 27.45 8.35
C ASP A 179 15.08 27.95 8.03
N ASP A 180 15.36 28.19 6.74
CA ASP A 180 16.67 28.62 6.25
C ASP A 180 17.09 30.00 6.81
N ASP A 181 16.11 30.83 7.16
CA ASP A 181 16.29 32.14 7.79
C ASP A 181 16.40 32.04 9.33
N GLY A 182 16.32 30.83 9.88
CA GLY A 182 16.39 30.57 11.32
C GLY A 182 15.10 30.85 12.09
N ASN A 183 14.00 31.19 11.41
CA ASN A 183 12.70 31.43 12.01
C ASN A 183 12.06 30.12 12.47
N LYS A 184 11.34 30.19 13.60
CA LYS A 184 10.62 29.03 14.13
C LYS A 184 9.33 28.81 13.34
N VAL A 185 9.28 27.73 12.56
CA VAL A 185 8.12 27.34 11.75
C VAL A 185 7.52 26.02 12.24
N PRO A 186 6.19 25.84 12.17
CA PRO A 186 5.55 24.57 12.54
C PRO A 186 6.02 23.40 11.67
N ILE A 187 6.16 22.22 12.28
CA ILE A 187 6.31 20.97 11.54
C ILE A 187 4.91 20.51 11.15
N LYS A 188 4.59 20.58 9.86
CA LYS A 188 3.27 20.17 9.33
C LYS A 188 3.05 18.66 9.35
N ARG A 189 4.10 17.90 9.02
CA ARG A 189 4.07 16.42 8.91
C ARG A 189 5.37 15.82 9.43
N TRP A 190 5.30 14.63 10.01
CA TRP A 190 6.48 13.84 10.42
C TRP A 190 6.93 12.91 9.27
N GLY A 191 8.14 12.36 9.37
CA GLY A 191 8.56 11.26 8.48
C GLY A 191 8.67 11.64 7.00
N THR A 192 9.07 12.87 6.69
CA THR A 192 9.42 13.31 5.34
C THR A 192 10.72 12.68 4.82
N GLU A 193 11.34 11.80 5.60
CA GLU A 193 12.52 11.03 5.23
C GLU A 193 12.18 9.83 4.36
N GLU A 194 13.19 9.30 3.67
CA GLU A 194 13.04 8.20 2.73
C GLU A 194 12.48 6.93 3.39
N LYS A 195 11.38 6.42 2.81
CA LYS A 195 10.83 5.09 3.07
C LYS A 195 11.25 4.18 1.92
N GLY A 196 12.50 3.71 1.97
CA GLY A 196 13.00 2.69 1.02
C GLY A 196 12.62 1.29 1.48
N ALA A 197 12.34 0.39 0.53
CA ALA A 197 12.00 -1.01 0.80
C ALA A 197 13.09 -1.77 1.59
N LYS A 198 14.34 -1.29 1.54
CA LYS A 198 15.53 -1.86 2.19
C LYS A 198 15.84 -1.27 3.57
N LYS A 199 15.02 -0.33 4.08
CA LYS A 199 15.26 0.26 5.40
C LYS A 199 15.07 -0.81 6.48
N LYS A 200 16.04 -0.92 7.40
CA LYS A 200 15.97 -1.89 8.51
C LYS A 200 14.68 -1.66 9.29
N LYS A 201 13.84 -2.70 9.33
CA LYS A 201 12.58 -2.64 10.06
C LYS A 201 12.84 -2.73 11.54
N LYS A 202 12.11 -1.92 12.29
CA LYS A 202 12.06 -2.02 13.74
C LYS A 202 10.93 -2.97 14.09
N ASP A 203 11.20 -3.90 14.99
CA ASP A 203 10.16 -4.74 15.56
C ASP A 203 9.22 -3.83 16.37
N ARG A 204 7.92 -3.87 16.05
CA ARG A 204 6.91 -2.99 16.63
C ARG A 204 5.94 -3.84 17.42
N ASN A 205 6.07 -3.81 18.73
CA ASN A 205 5.08 -4.40 19.62
C ASN A 205 4.05 -3.33 19.99
N PHE A 206 2.94 -3.28 19.27
CA PHE A 206 1.88 -2.31 19.52
C PHE A 206 1.00 -2.75 20.68
N LYS A 207 0.76 -1.83 21.61
CA LYS A 207 -0.30 -1.96 22.62
C LYS A 207 -1.53 -1.19 22.14
N LEU A 208 -2.49 -1.91 21.58
CA LEU A 208 -3.72 -1.30 21.07
C LEU A 208 -4.64 -0.89 22.21
N ASP A 209 -5.39 0.19 21.99
CA ASP A 209 -6.60 0.49 22.76
C ASP A 209 -7.59 -0.67 22.64
N ARG A 210 -8.36 -0.90 23.71
CA ARG A 210 -9.29 -2.03 23.78
C ARG A 210 -10.35 -1.99 22.67
N LYS A 211 -10.84 -0.79 22.29
CA LYS A 211 -11.82 -0.66 21.21
C LYS A 211 -11.18 -0.94 19.86
N ASP A 212 -9.96 -0.46 19.63
CA ASP A 212 -9.22 -0.69 18.38
C ASP A 212 -8.86 -2.17 18.19
N GLN A 213 -8.40 -2.82 19.26
CA GLN A 213 -8.17 -4.27 19.27
C GLN A 213 -9.45 -5.03 18.91
N LYS A 214 -10.58 -4.64 19.54
CA LYS A 214 -11.86 -5.29 19.31
C LYS A 214 -12.35 -5.14 17.87
N MET A 215 -12.22 -3.94 17.28
CA MET A 215 -12.52 -3.70 15.87
C MET A 215 -11.69 -4.61 14.95
N CYS A 216 -10.39 -4.73 15.21
CA CYS A 216 -9.52 -5.59 14.42
C CYS A 216 -9.91 -7.08 14.52
N GLU A 217 -10.22 -7.57 15.73
CA GLU A 217 -10.69 -8.94 15.94
C GLU A 217 -12.01 -9.22 15.21
N ILE A 218 -12.94 -8.26 15.19
CA ILE A 218 -14.21 -8.37 14.43
C ILE A 218 -13.93 -8.44 12.94
N ALA A 219 -13.08 -7.55 12.40
CA ALA A 219 -12.72 -7.52 10.99
C ALA A 219 -12.06 -8.81 10.52
N VAL A 220 -11.10 -9.34 11.30
CA VAL A 220 -10.46 -10.63 11.03
C VAL A 220 -11.48 -11.76 10.98
N LYS A 221 -12.34 -11.88 12.01
CA LYS A 221 -13.39 -12.92 12.05
C LYS A 221 -14.35 -12.79 10.88
N ALA A 222 -14.68 -11.58 10.47
CA ALA A 222 -15.56 -11.32 9.34
C ALA A 222 -14.90 -11.78 8.03
N LEU A 223 -13.62 -11.46 7.81
CA LEU A 223 -12.84 -11.92 6.66
C LEU A 223 -12.76 -13.46 6.60
N GLU A 224 -12.46 -14.13 7.73
CA GLU A 224 -12.44 -15.59 7.80
C GLU A 224 -13.82 -16.20 7.54
N SER A 225 -14.88 -15.62 8.11
CA SER A 225 -16.25 -16.08 7.90
C SER A 225 -16.64 -15.99 6.44
N ARG A 226 -16.30 -14.89 5.75
CA ARG A 226 -16.58 -14.73 4.32
C ARG A 226 -15.76 -15.70 3.48
N PHE A 227 -14.48 -15.90 3.81
CA PHE A 227 -13.64 -16.87 3.12
C PHE A 227 -14.26 -18.28 3.16
N ARG A 228 -14.70 -18.72 4.36
CA ARG A 228 -15.33 -20.03 4.53
C ARG A 228 -16.70 -20.13 3.85
N LYS A 229 -17.44 -19.02 3.77
CA LYS A 229 -18.76 -18.95 3.11
C LYS A 229 -18.68 -18.81 1.59
N ALA A 230 -17.56 -18.36 1.02
CA ALA A 230 -17.37 -18.17 -0.42
C ALA A 230 -17.21 -19.49 -1.21
N TYR A 231 -18.11 -20.45 -0.94
CA TYR A 231 -18.45 -21.64 -1.72
C TYR A 231 -17.29 -22.51 -2.27
N GLY A 232 -16.12 -22.49 -1.63
CA GLY A 232 -14.96 -23.27 -2.08
C GLY A 232 -14.18 -22.65 -3.25
N GLY A 233 -14.41 -21.37 -3.57
CA GLY A 233 -13.69 -20.65 -4.62
C GLY A 233 -12.25 -20.25 -4.26
N GLY A 234 -11.85 -20.41 -2.99
CA GLY A 234 -10.50 -20.14 -2.50
C GLY A 234 -10.11 -18.67 -2.42
N GLY A 235 -11.05 -17.73 -2.50
CA GLY A 235 -10.78 -16.29 -2.48
C GLY A 235 -11.88 -15.47 -1.78
N TRP A 236 -11.80 -14.14 -1.89
CA TRP A 236 -12.80 -13.21 -1.38
C TRP A 236 -13.53 -12.49 -2.51
N ARG A 237 -14.67 -11.92 -2.15
CA ARG A 237 -15.48 -11.00 -2.97
C ARG A 237 -15.84 -9.75 -2.18
N TYR A 238 -16.08 -8.63 -2.86
CA TYR A 238 -16.42 -7.37 -2.22
C TYR A 238 -17.74 -7.43 -1.45
N ALA A 239 -18.84 -7.84 -2.07
CA ALA A 239 -20.15 -7.96 -1.43
C ALA A 239 -20.63 -9.42 -1.27
N LYS A 240 -21.72 -9.61 -0.52
CA LYS A 240 -22.40 -10.90 -0.38
C LYS A 240 -23.26 -11.19 -1.62
N SER A 241 -23.46 -12.47 -1.95
CA SER A 241 -24.50 -12.90 -2.90
C SER A 241 -25.87 -12.30 -2.50
N GLY A 242 -26.62 -11.79 -3.48
CA GLY A 242 -27.89 -11.07 -3.26
C GLY A 242 -27.75 -9.55 -3.09
N MET A 243 -26.53 -8.99 -3.04
CA MET A 243 -26.30 -7.55 -3.16
C MET A 243 -26.19 -7.08 -4.63
N GLY A 244 -26.77 -7.79 -5.60
CA GLY A 244 -26.83 -7.36 -7.00
C GLY A 244 -25.53 -7.54 -7.80
N GLU A 245 -24.57 -8.30 -7.29
CA GLU A 245 -23.39 -8.71 -8.05
C GLU A 245 -23.68 -10.01 -8.80
N SER A 246 -23.53 -10.01 -10.12
CA SER A 246 -23.41 -11.22 -10.93
C SER A 246 -21.98 -11.75 -10.86
N ASN A 247 -21.79 -13.07 -11.05
CA ASN A 247 -20.52 -13.80 -11.13
C ASN A 247 -19.33 -12.94 -11.63
N PRO A 248 -18.15 -13.00 -10.98
CA PRO A 248 -17.63 -14.11 -10.17
C PRO A 248 -17.94 -14.06 -8.67
N GLU A 249 -18.06 -15.23 -8.05
CA GLU A 249 -18.21 -15.41 -6.59
C GLU A 249 -16.93 -15.03 -5.80
N VAL A 250 -15.77 -14.91 -6.48
CA VAL A 250 -14.46 -14.51 -5.95
C VAL A 250 -13.64 -13.79 -7.03
N ASP A 251 -12.81 -12.82 -6.65
CA ASP A 251 -11.95 -12.08 -7.59
C ASP A 251 -10.56 -11.74 -7.02
N CYS A 252 -9.60 -11.41 -7.89
CA CYS A 252 -8.22 -11.11 -7.53
C CYS A 252 -8.07 -9.83 -6.70
N SER A 253 -8.95 -8.85 -6.90
CA SER A 253 -8.85 -7.53 -6.26
C SER A 253 -9.29 -7.61 -4.79
N ALA A 254 -10.48 -8.13 -4.53
CA ALA A 254 -11.02 -8.35 -3.19
C ALA A 254 -10.14 -9.31 -2.39
N THR A 255 -9.65 -10.38 -3.02
CA THR A 255 -8.71 -11.32 -2.40
C THR A 255 -7.41 -10.63 -1.98
N GLN A 256 -6.84 -9.76 -2.81
CA GLN A 256 -5.64 -9.01 -2.44
C GLN A 256 -5.91 -8.11 -1.24
N TYR A 257 -7.03 -7.37 -1.24
CA TYR A 257 -7.38 -6.49 -0.12
C TYR A 257 -7.54 -7.27 1.20
N ALA A 258 -8.20 -8.43 1.16
CA ALA A 258 -8.30 -9.30 2.33
C ALA A 258 -6.92 -9.71 2.86
N ILE A 259 -6.01 -10.16 1.98
CA ILE A 259 -4.64 -10.56 2.36
C ILE A 259 -3.85 -9.37 2.93
N LEU A 260 -3.97 -8.17 2.34
CA LEU A 260 -3.38 -6.95 2.88
C LEU A 260 -3.89 -6.65 4.30
N GLY A 261 -5.21 -6.73 4.52
CA GLY A 261 -5.81 -6.55 5.85
C GLY A 261 -5.33 -7.59 6.86
N LEU A 262 -5.25 -8.86 6.47
CA LEU A 262 -4.71 -9.93 7.32
C LEU A 262 -3.22 -9.72 7.64
N LYS A 263 -2.43 -9.17 6.70
CA LYS A 263 -1.05 -8.78 6.98
C LYS A 263 -0.97 -7.65 8.03
N CYS A 264 -1.85 -6.65 7.94
CA CYS A 264 -1.96 -5.61 8.96
C CYS A 264 -2.33 -6.23 10.31
N ALA A 265 -3.26 -7.19 10.35
CA ALA A 265 -3.63 -7.92 11.56
C ALA A 265 -2.42 -8.65 12.20
N SER A 266 -1.63 -9.38 11.41
CA SER A 266 -0.38 -10.01 11.88
C SER A 266 0.56 -8.99 12.55
N ARG A 267 0.77 -7.83 11.91
CA ARG A 267 1.67 -6.78 12.45
C ARG A 267 1.11 -6.05 13.67
N LEU A 268 -0.21 -6.03 13.83
CA LEU A 268 -0.90 -5.54 15.03
C LEU A 268 -0.99 -6.59 16.14
N GLY A 269 -0.48 -7.81 15.93
CA GLY A 269 -0.56 -8.91 16.90
C GLY A 269 -1.93 -9.59 16.97
N ILE A 270 -2.83 -9.33 16.00
CA ILE A 270 -4.15 -9.94 15.91
C ILE A 270 -4.04 -11.24 15.11
N LYS A 271 -4.36 -12.36 15.77
CA LYS A 271 -4.23 -13.70 15.19
C LYS A 271 -5.40 -14.01 14.24
N TYR A 272 -5.09 -14.76 13.19
CA TYR A 272 -6.06 -15.37 12.27
C TYR A 272 -5.58 -16.76 11.82
N ASP A 273 -6.48 -17.54 11.22
CA ASP A 273 -6.22 -18.84 10.64
C ASP A 273 -5.43 -18.71 9.34
N LYS A 274 -4.12 -18.96 9.38
CA LYS A 274 -3.24 -18.84 8.20
C LYS A 274 -3.53 -19.85 7.09
N SER A 275 -4.31 -20.91 7.33
CA SER A 275 -4.66 -21.89 6.29
C SER A 275 -5.43 -21.26 5.12
N VAL A 276 -6.14 -20.15 5.37
CA VAL A 276 -6.84 -19.39 4.32
C VAL A 276 -5.89 -18.88 3.24
N LEU A 277 -4.62 -18.61 3.58
CA LEU A 277 -3.62 -18.12 2.61
C LEU A 277 -3.14 -19.21 1.65
N VAL A 278 -3.12 -20.47 2.09
CA VAL A 278 -2.78 -21.62 1.22
C VAL A 278 -3.87 -21.83 0.18
N GLU A 279 -5.13 -21.69 0.58
CA GLU A 279 -6.26 -21.77 -0.34
C GLU A 279 -6.32 -20.54 -1.28
N ALA A 280 -6.01 -19.34 -0.76
CA ALA A 280 -5.84 -18.13 -1.58
C ALA A 280 -4.76 -18.27 -2.65
N PHE A 281 -3.63 -18.92 -2.32
CA PHE A 281 -2.62 -19.26 -3.32
C PHE A 281 -3.18 -20.12 -4.46
N ARG A 282 -3.97 -21.15 -4.14
CA ARG A 282 -4.59 -22.02 -5.17
C ARG A 282 -5.56 -21.25 -6.05
N PHE A 283 -6.29 -20.30 -5.49
CA PHE A 283 -7.11 -19.37 -6.25
C PHE A 283 -6.25 -18.55 -7.21
N TYR A 284 -5.20 -17.84 -6.75
CA TYR A 284 -4.33 -17.08 -7.64
C TYR A 284 -3.68 -17.93 -8.73
N ARG A 285 -3.32 -19.19 -8.43
CA ARG A 285 -2.81 -20.13 -9.44
C ARG A 285 -3.82 -20.40 -10.55
N ALA A 286 -5.11 -20.46 -10.24
CA ALA A 286 -6.15 -20.59 -11.25
C ALA A 286 -6.32 -19.30 -12.08
N GLN A 287 -5.99 -18.14 -11.51
CA GLN A 287 -6.18 -16.83 -12.13
C GLN A 287 -4.97 -16.32 -12.94
N GLN A 288 -3.77 -16.87 -12.76
CA GLN A 288 -2.62 -16.50 -13.60
C GLN A 288 -2.78 -17.07 -15.03
N ASP A 289 -2.28 -16.34 -16.04
CA ASP A 289 -2.23 -16.85 -17.42
C ASP A 289 -1.55 -18.23 -17.45
N LYS A 290 -2.03 -19.11 -18.34
CA LYS A 290 -1.50 -20.48 -18.49
C LYS A 290 -0.16 -20.51 -19.22
N ASP A 291 0.08 -19.55 -20.09
CA ASP A 291 1.32 -19.42 -20.85
C ASP A 291 1.61 -17.95 -21.13
N GLY A 292 2.81 -17.65 -21.60
CA GLY A 292 3.25 -16.32 -21.96
C GLY A 292 4.62 -16.37 -22.64
N PRO A 293 5.02 -15.29 -23.32
CA PRO A 293 6.34 -15.23 -23.95
C PRO A 293 7.44 -15.32 -22.89
N VAL A 294 8.56 -15.94 -23.26
CA VAL A 294 9.75 -16.01 -22.40
C VAL A 294 10.36 -14.61 -22.31
N VAL A 295 10.63 -14.15 -21.09
CA VAL A 295 11.27 -12.86 -20.83
C VAL A 295 12.65 -13.11 -20.22
N LYS A 296 13.69 -12.60 -20.88
CA LYS A 296 15.03 -12.56 -20.30
C LYS A 296 15.04 -11.48 -19.23
N ALA A 297 15.28 -11.87 -17.98
CA ALA A 297 15.40 -10.91 -16.90
C ALA A 297 16.64 -11.19 -16.05
N LYS A 298 17.36 -10.14 -15.64
CA LYS A 298 18.55 -10.32 -14.79
C LYS A 298 18.08 -10.50 -13.35
N TRP A 299 18.61 -11.53 -12.72
CA TRP A 299 18.21 -11.92 -11.37
C TRP A 299 19.24 -11.40 -10.37
N LYS A 300 18.79 -10.66 -9.37
CA LYS A 300 19.62 -10.27 -8.23
C LYS A 300 19.14 -11.05 -7.01
N LYS A 301 20.01 -11.94 -6.52
CA LYS A 301 19.80 -12.71 -5.29
C LYS A 301 19.45 -11.79 -4.13
N SER A 302 18.54 -12.25 -3.27
CA SER A 302 18.19 -11.52 -2.05
C SER A 302 19.37 -11.54 -1.08
N ALA A 303 19.52 -10.50 -0.24
CA ALA A 303 20.64 -10.42 0.70
C ALA A 303 20.63 -11.54 1.77
N ASP A 304 19.46 -12.15 2.05
CA ASP A 304 19.30 -13.25 3.01
C ASP A 304 19.83 -14.60 2.48
N ASP A 305 19.93 -14.76 1.16
CA ASP A 305 20.44 -15.99 0.55
C ASP A 305 21.95 -16.18 0.79
N ASP A 306 22.68 -15.08 0.96
CA ASP A 306 24.12 -15.11 1.26
C ASP A 306 24.41 -15.57 2.69
N GLU A 307 23.52 -15.30 3.65
CA GLU A 307 23.72 -15.69 5.06
C GLU A 307 23.37 -17.17 5.30
N LYS A 308 22.34 -17.71 4.62
CA LYS A 308 21.92 -19.12 4.75
C LYS A 308 22.84 -20.10 4.01
N LYS A 309 23.57 -19.66 2.97
CA LYS A 309 24.55 -20.52 2.25
C LYS A 309 25.77 -20.92 3.08
N LYS A 310 26.09 -20.24 4.20
CA LYS A 310 27.14 -20.72 5.13
C LYS A 310 26.78 -22.03 5.84
N LYS A 311 25.52 -22.52 5.79
CA LYS A 311 25.08 -23.72 6.53
C LYS A 311 24.53 -24.88 5.70
N ARG A 312 24.37 -24.76 4.39
CA ARG A 312 23.92 -25.89 3.53
C ARG A 312 24.62 -25.86 2.17
N SER A 313 25.78 -26.51 2.09
CA SER A 313 26.32 -26.98 0.81
C SER A 313 25.65 -28.31 0.46
N THR A 314 24.99 -28.35 -0.69
CA THR A 314 24.88 -29.46 -1.68
C THR A 314 23.54 -29.37 -2.40
N GLY A 315 23.54 -28.97 -3.69
CA GLY A 315 22.36 -29.08 -4.56
C GLY A 315 22.33 -28.09 -5.71
N THR A 316 22.94 -28.47 -6.85
CA THR A 316 22.61 -28.14 -8.26
C THR A 316 22.08 -26.73 -8.63
N GLY A 317 22.88 -26.00 -9.42
CA GLY A 317 22.40 -25.18 -10.56
C GLY A 317 22.04 -23.72 -10.27
N ASP A 318 23.03 -22.82 -10.36
CA ASP A 318 22.89 -21.36 -10.26
C ASP A 318 22.41 -20.70 -11.59
N GLU A 319 21.33 -21.19 -12.20
CA GLU A 319 20.65 -20.46 -13.29
C GLU A 319 19.22 -20.08 -12.85
N PRO A 320 18.79 -18.81 -13.06
CA PRO A 320 17.45 -18.39 -12.73
C PRO A 320 16.43 -19.19 -13.57
N PRO A 321 15.24 -19.50 -13.03
CA PRO A 321 14.23 -20.20 -13.79
C PRO A 321 13.84 -19.39 -15.03
N GLU A 322 13.53 -20.07 -16.13
CA GLU A 322 12.92 -19.43 -17.29
C GLU A 322 11.63 -18.74 -16.84
N LEU A 323 11.52 -17.44 -17.11
CA LEU A 323 10.35 -16.65 -16.76
C LEU A 323 9.46 -16.48 -17.99
N LYS A 324 8.17 -16.72 -17.80
CA LYS A 324 7.15 -16.45 -18.81
C LYS A 324 6.32 -15.27 -18.36
N ALA A 325 6.04 -14.32 -19.24
CA ALA A 325 5.17 -13.18 -18.93
C ALA A 325 3.71 -13.64 -18.75
N ARG A 326 3.37 -14.12 -17.54
CA ARG A 326 2.03 -14.61 -17.18
C ARG A 326 1.40 -13.66 -16.17
N GLY A 327 0.43 -12.88 -16.64
CA GLY A 327 -0.24 -11.86 -15.84
C GLY A 327 -1.47 -12.38 -15.11
N PHE A 328 -2.19 -11.46 -14.46
CA PHE A 328 -3.44 -11.74 -13.76
C PHE A 328 -4.55 -10.83 -14.28
N GLY A 329 -5.74 -11.41 -14.47
CA GLY A 329 -6.98 -10.68 -14.69
C GLY A 329 -7.77 -10.47 -13.40
N TYR A 330 -8.90 -9.78 -13.49
CA TYR A 330 -9.79 -9.57 -12.35
C TYR A 330 -10.38 -10.90 -11.87
N ALA A 331 -10.95 -11.67 -12.81
CA ALA A 331 -11.33 -13.06 -12.63
C ALA A 331 -11.53 -13.73 -14.00
N ARG A 332 -10.86 -14.85 -14.25
CA ARG A 332 -10.91 -15.58 -15.53
C ARG A 332 -12.30 -16.06 -15.91
N GLN A 333 -13.12 -16.32 -14.91
CA GLN A 333 -14.50 -16.77 -15.04
C GLN A 333 -15.53 -15.62 -15.01
N SER A 334 -15.08 -14.35 -15.01
CA SER A 334 -16.00 -13.20 -14.97
C SER A 334 -16.95 -13.22 -16.16
N THR A 335 -18.22 -12.89 -15.91
CA THR A 335 -19.24 -12.68 -16.96
C THR A 335 -19.61 -11.21 -17.10
N HIS A 336 -18.95 -10.31 -16.35
CA HIS A 336 -19.29 -8.89 -16.28
C HIS A 336 -18.75 -8.11 -17.49
N GLN A 337 -17.45 -8.22 -17.79
CA GLN A 337 -16.82 -7.59 -18.96
C GLN A 337 -15.61 -8.38 -19.43
N GLU A 338 -15.22 -8.25 -20.71
CA GLU A 338 -14.09 -9.00 -21.28
C GLU A 338 -12.75 -8.66 -20.63
N LEU A 339 -12.53 -7.39 -20.26
CA LEU A 339 -11.30 -6.97 -19.57
C LEU A 339 -11.04 -7.80 -18.31
N ASP A 340 -12.09 -8.18 -17.57
CA ASP A 340 -11.96 -8.94 -16.32
C ASP A 340 -11.33 -10.31 -16.52
N LYS A 341 -11.51 -10.92 -17.71
CA LYS A 341 -10.98 -12.25 -18.06
C LYS A 341 -9.53 -12.20 -18.51
N THR A 342 -9.04 -11.02 -18.88
CA THR A 342 -7.70 -10.81 -19.46
C THR A 342 -6.74 -10.22 -18.45
N SER A 343 -5.44 -10.45 -18.65
CA SER A 343 -4.41 -9.83 -17.79
C SER A 343 -4.22 -8.35 -18.10
N TYR A 344 -4.17 -7.52 -17.06
CA TYR A 344 -3.89 -6.09 -17.16
C TYR A 344 -3.09 -5.60 -15.95
N GLY A 345 -2.56 -4.38 -16.02
CA GLY A 345 -1.53 -3.89 -15.10
C GLY A 345 -1.89 -3.96 -13.62
N SER A 346 -3.01 -3.36 -13.22
CA SER A 346 -3.39 -3.34 -11.81
C SER A 346 -3.70 -4.71 -11.23
N MET A 347 -4.31 -5.61 -12.00
CA MET A 347 -4.54 -6.98 -11.52
C MET A 347 -3.27 -7.80 -11.49
N THR A 348 -2.35 -7.62 -12.44
CA THR A 348 -1.07 -8.32 -12.44
C THR A 348 -0.22 -7.90 -11.25
N ALA A 349 -0.03 -6.60 -11.04
CA ALA A 349 0.66 -6.10 -9.85
C ALA A 349 -0.04 -6.57 -8.56
N ALA A 350 -1.37 -6.60 -8.54
CA ALA A 350 -2.13 -7.06 -7.38
C ALA A 350 -1.94 -8.54 -7.06
N GLY A 351 -1.93 -9.40 -8.09
CA GLY A 351 -1.67 -10.83 -7.94
C GLY A 351 -0.27 -11.09 -7.40
N VAL A 352 0.73 -10.38 -7.92
CA VAL A 352 2.11 -10.51 -7.43
C VAL A 352 2.23 -10.05 -5.97
N ASN A 353 1.64 -8.91 -5.60
CA ASN A 353 1.60 -8.43 -4.21
C ASN A 353 0.99 -9.48 -3.27
N ALA A 354 -0.14 -10.07 -3.65
CA ALA A 354 -0.79 -11.10 -2.85
C ALA A 354 0.09 -12.33 -2.64
N LEU A 355 0.78 -12.81 -3.69
CA LEU A 355 1.70 -13.95 -3.60
C LEU A 355 2.91 -13.64 -2.70
N ILE A 356 3.47 -12.43 -2.78
CA ILE A 356 4.55 -11.98 -1.90
C ILE A 356 4.11 -12.01 -0.43
N LEU A 357 2.91 -11.53 -0.13
CA LEU A 357 2.35 -11.52 1.22
C LEU A 357 2.02 -12.93 1.73
N ILE A 358 1.45 -13.79 0.89
CA ILE A 358 1.21 -15.20 1.20
C ILE A 358 2.53 -15.88 1.58
N ARG A 359 3.58 -15.70 0.76
CA ARG A 359 4.92 -16.23 1.05
C ARG A 359 5.45 -15.73 2.39
N ASP A 360 5.40 -14.42 2.64
CA ASP A 360 5.93 -13.80 3.85
C ASP A 360 5.22 -14.28 5.13
N GLU A 361 3.91 -14.54 5.06
CA GLU A 361 3.13 -15.03 6.19
C GLU A 361 3.31 -16.53 6.46
N LEU A 362 3.59 -17.34 5.43
CA LEU A 362 3.61 -18.80 5.53
C LEU A 362 4.99 -19.42 5.72
N VAL A 363 6.06 -18.79 5.22
CA VAL A 363 7.41 -19.39 5.16
C VAL A 363 7.99 -19.79 6.52
N GLU A 364 7.65 -19.06 7.58
CA GLU A 364 8.09 -19.36 8.95
C GLU A 364 6.92 -19.75 9.87
N ASP A 365 5.72 -19.97 9.32
CA ASP A 365 4.60 -20.42 10.14
C ASP A 365 4.72 -21.93 10.43
N PRO A 366 4.92 -22.34 11.69
CA PRO A 366 5.11 -23.75 12.03
C PRO A 366 3.84 -24.59 11.79
N GLY A 367 2.66 -23.98 11.84
CA GLY A 367 1.39 -24.64 11.60
C GLY A 367 1.12 -24.92 10.11
N GLN A 368 1.70 -24.11 9.22
CA GLN A 368 1.53 -24.22 7.77
C GLN A 368 2.78 -24.73 7.03
N LYS A 369 3.89 -25.02 7.73
CA LYS A 369 5.17 -25.43 7.13
C LYS A 369 5.03 -26.46 6.01
N ARG A 370 4.37 -27.60 6.27
CA ARG A 370 4.20 -28.67 5.26
C ARG A 370 3.35 -28.23 4.07
N ALA A 371 2.31 -27.43 4.32
CA ALA A 371 1.45 -26.90 3.27
C ALA A 371 2.19 -25.89 2.39
N TRP A 372 3.03 -25.04 3.00
CA TRP A 372 3.89 -24.08 2.31
C TRP A 372 4.98 -24.77 1.48
N GLU A 373 5.73 -25.72 2.06
CA GLU A 373 6.78 -26.46 1.34
C GLU A 373 6.26 -27.14 0.07
N ALA A 374 4.99 -27.55 0.05
CA ALA A 374 4.35 -28.15 -1.11
C ALA A 374 4.08 -27.18 -2.28
N VAL A 375 4.02 -25.87 -2.02
CA VAL A 375 3.67 -24.84 -3.02
C VAL A 375 4.73 -23.76 -3.20
N GLU A 376 5.77 -23.71 -2.37
CA GLU A 376 6.78 -22.65 -2.34
C GLU A 376 7.45 -22.42 -3.70
N LYS A 377 7.90 -23.49 -4.37
CA LYS A 377 8.54 -23.39 -5.70
C LYS A 377 7.59 -22.80 -6.74
N GLU A 378 6.34 -23.24 -6.73
CA GLU A 378 5.31 -22.74 -7.64
C GLU A 378 5.00 -21.26 -7.35
N CYS A 379 4.84 -20.89 -6.08
CA CYS A 379 4.63 -19.49 -5.67
C CYS A 379 5.78 -18.57 -6.14
N ASN A 380 7.03 -18.98 -5.94
CA ASN A 380 8.19 -18.21 -6.40
C ASN A 380 8.21 -18.05 -7.93
N GLN A 381 7.87 -19.10 -8.69
CA GLN A 381 7.73 -19.01 -10.15
C GLN A 381 6.62 -18.05 -10.56
N MET A 382 5.44 -18.14 -9.93
CA MET A 382 4.31 -17.28 -10.23
C MET A 382 4.61 -15.80 -9.97
N ILE A 383 5.34 -15.49 -8.88
CA ILE A 383 5.85 -14.13 -8.61
C ILE A 383 6.77 -13.67 -9.74
N GLY A 384 7.72 -14.52 -10.16
CA GLY A 384 8.65 -14.19 -11.23
C GLY A 384 7.98 -13.97 -12.58
N ASP A 385 6.99 -14.80 -12.92
CA ASP A 385 6.23 -14.70 -14.16
C ASP A 385 5.33 -13.46 -14.20
N GLY A 386 4.74 -13.08 -13.06
CA GLY A 386 4.00 -11.84 -12.94
C GLY A 386 4.90 -10.61 -13.08
N LEU A 387 6.11 -10.65 -12.50
CA LEU A 387 7.12 -9.60 -12.70
C LEU A 387 7.58 -9.53 -14.16
N ALA A 388 7.78 -10.67 -14.83
CA ALA A 388 8.08 -10.71 -16.26
C ALA A 388 6.97 -10.07 -17.11
N TRP A 389 5.71 -10.28 -16.75
CA TRP A 389 4.58 -9.60 -17.39
C TRP A 389 4.64 -8.09 -17.17
N MET A 390 4.99 -7.63 -15.96
CA MET A 390 5.14 -6.20 -15.65
C MET A 390 6.28 -5.56 -16.45
N ILE A 391 7.41 -6.27 -16.62
CA ILE A 391 8.54 -5.80 -17.44
C ILE A 391 8.10 -5.62 -18.91
N GLN A 392 7.45 -6.64 -19.47
CA GLN A 392 7.03 -6.61 -20.88
C GLN A 392 5.98 -5.54 -21.18
N ASN A 393 5.10 -5.24 -20.22
CA ASN A 393 3.98 -4.32 -20.40
C ASN A 393 4.16 -3.04 -19.55
N TRP A 394 5.41 -2.65 -19.26
CA TRP A 394 5.70 -1.54 -18.37
C TRP A 394 5.07 -0.23 -18.85
N SER A 395 4.41 0.49 -17.94
CA SER A 395 3.93 1.86 -18.17
C SER A 395 3.64 2.54 -16.83
N MET A 396 3.97 3.82 -16.71
CA MET A 396 3.48 4.70 -15.64
C MET A 396 2.43 5.71 -16.13
N GLU A 397 2.18 5.77 -17.44
CA GLU A 397 1.29 6.76 -18.06
C GLU A 397 -0.16 6.24 -18.20
N GLU A 398 -0.32 4.92 -18.19
CA GLU A 398 -1.61 4.24 -18.20
C GLU A 398 -1.57 2.97 -17.36
N ASN A 399 -2.74 2.37 -17.09
CA ASN A 399 -2.85 1.01 -16.58
C ASN A 399 -2.71 0.05 -17.79
N PRO A 400 -1.62 -0.72 -17.92
CA PRO A 400 -1.35 -1.53 -19.10
C PRO A 400 -2.55 -2.41 -19.50
N ARG A 401 -2.97 -2.28 -20.77
CA ARG A 401 -4.15 -2.94 -21.38
C ARG A 401 -5.52 -2.52 -20.82
N ALA A 402 -5.56 -1.49 -19.97
CA ALA A 402 -6.77 -0.93 -19.39
C ALA A 402 -6.86 0.62 -19.50
N GLY A 403 -5.86 1.28 -20.07
CA GLY A 403 -5.84 2.74 -20.25
C GLY A 403 -5.95 3.49 -18.91
N ARG A 404 -6.84 4.48 -18.82
CA ARG A 404 -7.05 5.23 -17.56
C ARG A 404 -7.94 4.50 -16.53
N TYR A 405 -8.51 3.34 -16.87
CA TYR A 405 -9.35 2.60 -15.94
C TYR A 405 -8.58 2.22 -14.66
N ARG A 406 -9.06 2.69 -13.50
CA ARG A 406 -8.46 2.44 -12.17
C ARG A 406 -6.98 2.83 -12.12
N PHE A 407 -6.60 3.91 -12.81
CA PHE A 407 -5.20 4.29 -13.00
C PHE A 407 -4.45 4.62 -11.70
N TYR A 408 -5.01 5.43 -10.79
CA TYR A 408 -4.31 5.71 -9.52
C TYR A 408 -4.24 4.47 -8.62
N TYR A 409 -5.25 3.60 -8.67
CA TYR A 409 -5.17 2.29 -8.04
C TYR A 409 -4.04 1.43 -8.64
N TYR A 410 -3.85 1.46 -9.97
CA TYR A 410 -2.71 0.80 -10.62
C TYR A 410 -1.38 1.33 -10.08
N LEU A 411 -1.16 2.65 -10.09
CA LEU A 411 0.07 3.26 -9.59
C LEU A 411 0.35 2.83 -8.14
N TYR A 412 -0.63 2.94 -7.25
CA TYR A 412 -0.46 2.50 -5.87
C TYR A 412 -0.20 0.99 -5.73
N THR A 413 -0.76 0.17 -6.62
CA THR A 413 -0.48 -1.27 -6.64
C THR A 413 0.94 -1.56 -7.11
N VAL A 414 1.52 -0.73 -8.00
CA VAL A 414 2.94 -0.79 -8.36
C VAL A 414 3.84 -0.30 -7.21
N GLU A 415 3.45 0.74 -6.47
CA GLU A 415 4.18 1.13 -5.25
C GLU A 415 4.26 -0.03 -4.25
N ARG A 416 3.14 -0.71 -4.02
CA ARG A 416 3.11 -1.93 -3.19
C ARG A 416 4.07 -2.99 -3.72
N LEU A 417 4.11 -3.19 -5.03
CA LEU A 417 5.01 -4.16 -5.66
C LEU A 417 6.48 -3.80 -5.41
N GLY A 418 6.86 -2.54 -5.61
CA GLY A 418 8.19 -2.03 -5.29
C GLY A 418 8.56 -2.25 -3.83
N MET A 419 7.67 -1.85 -2.91
CA MET A 419 7.91 -1.90 -1.47
C MET A 419 7.89 -3.31 -0.87
N LEU A 420 6.94 -4.14 -1.26
CA LEU A 420 6.85 -5.55 -0.81
C LEU A 420 7.92 -6.41 -1.49
N GLY A 421 8.22 -6.13 -2.75
CA GLY A 421 9.25 -6.85 -3.51
C GLY A 421 10.68 -6.47 -3.15
N GLY A 422 10.92 -5.34 -2.49
CA GLY A 422 12.28 -4.83 -2.33
C GLY A 422 12.91 -4.36 -3.64
N ILE A 423 12.07 -3.98 -4.60
CA ILE A 423 12.42 -3.71 -5.99
C ILE A 423 12.61 -2.20 -6.15
N ASP A 424 13.80 -1.78 -6.58
CA ASP A 424 14.06 -0.37 -6.91
C ASP A 424 13.66 -0.07 -8.37
N GLU A 425 13.81 -1.04 -9.27
CA GLU A 425 13.59 -0.90 -10.71
C GLU A 425 12.82 -2.09 -11.27
N ILE A 426 11.88 -1.85 -12.19
CA ILE A 426 11.17 -2.89 -12.94
C ILE A 426 11.48 -2.68 -14.42
N GLY A 427 12.08 -3.66 -15.09
CA GLY A 427 12.37 -3.49 -16.52
C GLY A 427 13.50 -2.50 -16.83
N GLY A 428 14.30 -2.10 -15.83
CA GLY A 428 15.24 -0.97 -15.94
C GLY A 428 14.59 0.41 -15.68
N HIS A 429 13.31 0.43 -15.32
CA HIS A 429 12.57 1.65 -15.01
C HIS A 429 12.53 1.90 -13.50
N ASP A 430 12.91 3.10 -13.07
CA ASP A 430 12.70 3.56 -11.69
C ASP A 430 11.22 3.87 -11.52
N TRP A 431 10.49 2.88 -11.00
CA TRP A 431 9.04 2.97 -10.85
C TRP A 431 8.60 4.13 -9.97
N TYR A 432 9.42 4.52 -8.98
CA TYR A 432 9.06 5.56 -8.04
C TYR A 432 9.21 6.93 -8.68
N ILE A 433 10.36 7.19 -9.31
CA ILE A 433 10.62 8.45 -9.98
C ILE A 433 9.66 8.66 -11.14
N GLU A 434 9.47 7.65 -12.01
CA GLU A 434 8.54 7.74 -13.14
C GLU A 434 7.09 7.98 -12.68
N GLY A 435 6.60 7.20 -11.71
CA GLY A 435 5.24 7.39 -11.21
C GLY A 435 5.05 8.70 -10.43
N ALA A 436 6.08 9.17 -9.71
CA ALA A 436 6.02 10.45 -9.02
C ALA A 436 5.93 11.61 -10.01
N GLU A 437 6.65 11.57 -11.13
CA GLU A 437 6.51 12.59 -12.18
C GLU A 437 5.09 12.66 -12.72
N VAL A 438 4.48 11.51 -13.00
CA VAL A 438 3.11 11.45 -13.51
C VAL A 438 2.14 12.07 -12.49
N LEU A 439 2.25 11.69 -11.22
CA LEU A 439 1.41 12.28 -10.17
C LEU A 439 1.64 13.78 -9.98
N LEU A 440 2.86 14.27 -10.12
CA LEU A 440 3.15 15.70 -10.02
C LEU A 440 2.54 16.50 -11.17
N LYS A 441 2.44 15.90 -12.37
CA LYS A 441 1.79 16.50 -13.55
C LYS A 441 0.26 16.43 -13.45
N ASP A 442 -0.28 15.34 -12.90
CA ASP A 442 -1.72 15.08 -12.81
C ASP A 442 -2.41 15.82 -11.64
N GLN A 443 -1.67 16.31 -10.63
CA GLN A 443 -2.27 17.02 -9.50
C GLN A 443 -2.91 18.35 -9.94
N ASP A 444 -4.17 18.56 -9.57
CA ASP A 444 -4.87 19.80 -9.90
C ASP A 444 -4.50 20.97 -8.96
N ALA A 445 -5.02 22.17 -9.25
CA ALA A 445 -4.76 23.36 -8.45
C ALA A 445 -5.31 23.27 -7.01
N SER A 446 -6.32 22.43 -6.77
CA SER A 446 -6.91 22.22 -5.45
C SER A 446 -6.07 21.28 -4.57
N GLY A 447 -5.20 20.47 -5.19
CA GLY A 447 -4.35 19.49 -4.55
C GLY A 447 -4.85 18.05 -4.70
N MET A 448 -5.95 17.83 -5.43
CA MET A 448 -6.53 16.50 -5.60
C MET A 448 -5.98 15.80 -6.85
N TRP A 449 -6.17 14.49 -6.87
CA TRP A 449 -6.02 13.67 -8.07
C TRP A 449 -7.36 13.08 -8.44
N ASP A 450 -7.71 13.17 -9.71
CA ASP A 450 -8.93 12.57 -10.25
C ASP A 450 -8.72 12.16 -11.71
N ILE A 451 -9.25 11.00 -12.09
CA ILE A 451 -9.27 10.57 -13.49
C ILE A 451 -10.55 11.00 -14.22
N GLN A 452 -11.49 11.65 -13.51
CA GLN A 452 -12.77 12.18 -14.01
C GLN A 452 -13.72 11.12 -14.61
N ASN A 453 -13.36 9.84 -14.49
CA ASN A 453 -14.05 8.71 -15.11
C ASN A 453 -13.99 7.45 -14.22
N GLU A 454 -13.96 7.62 -12.89
CA GLU A 454 -14.09 6.50 -11.96
C GLU A 454 -15.53 6.01 -11.85
N ILE A 455 -15.66 4.70 -11.63
CA ILE A 455 -16.96 4.05 -11.38
C ILE A 455 -17.49 4.38 -9.96
N ASP A 456 -16.61 4.70 -9.01
CA ASP A 456 -16.99 5.14 -7.65
C ASP A 456 -16.91 6.68 -7.60
N PRO A 457 -17.97 7.38 -7.18
CA PRO A 457 -17.99 8.83 -7.29
C PRO A 457 -17.50 9.54 -6.01
N SER A 458 -16.84 8.85 -5.07
CA SER A 458 -16.09 9.56 -4.04
C SER A 458 -14.66 9.87 -4.52
N ASP A 459 -14.46 11.11 -4.96
CA ASP A 459 -13.19 11.70 -5.45
C ASP A 459 -11.99 11.51 -4.50
N ILE A 460 -12.23 11.05 -3.26
CA ILE A 460 -11.20 10.89 -2.24
C ILE A 460 -10.26 9.70 -2.49
N TYR A 461 -10.71 8.63 -3.15
CA TYR A 461 -9.90 7.42 -3.32
C TYR A 461 -8.66 7.67 -4.17
N ASN A 462 -8.82 8.39 -5.29
CA ASN A 462 -7.73 8.77 -6.18
C ASN A 462 -6.65 9.56 -5.45
N THR A 463 -7.08 10.56 -4.68
CA THR A 463 -6.16 11.34 -3.84
C THR A 463 -5.47 10.48 -2.77
N CYS A 464 -6.19 9.56 -2.14
CA CYS A 464 -5.59 8.61 -1.19
C CYS A 464 -4.53 7.72 -1.87
N TYR A 465 -4.82 7.16 -3.05
CA TYR A 465 -3.88 6.34 -3.80
C TYR A 465 -2.62 7.12 -4.20
N ALA A 466 -2.77 8.34 -4.70
CA ALA A 466 -1.67 9.21 -5.07
C ALA A 466 -0.78 9.57 -3.86
N LEU A 467 -1.39 9.93 -2.72
CA LEU A 467 -0.66 10.19 -1.47
C LEU A 467 0.13 8.98 -1.00
N LEU A 468 -0.50 7.80 -1.02
CA LEU A 468 0.14 6.55 -0.60
C LEU A 468 1.31 6.17 -1.53
N PHE A 469 1.19 6.42 -2.84
CA PHE A 469 2.26 6.25 -3.81
C PHE A 469 3.44 7.19 -3.50
N LEU A 470 3.19 8.51 -3.47
CA LEU A 470 4.24 9.53 -3.30
C LEU A 470 5.04 9.32 -2.03
N LYS A 471 4.40 8.76 -0.99
CA LYS A 471 5.01 8.51 0.31
C LYS A 471 5.57 7.12 0.49
N ARG A 472 5.55 6.25 -0.53
CA ARG A 472 6.02 4.86 -0.44
C ARG A 472 5.46 4.20 0.84
N ALA A 473 4.14 4.31 0.98
CA ALA A 473 3.42 4.05 2.22
C ALA A 473 3.42 2.57 2.67
N SER A 474 3.63 1.66 1.73
CA SER A 474 3.58 0.23 1.98
C SER A 474 4.77 -0.21 2.81
N THR A 475 4.50 -0.86 3.94
CA THR A 475 5.56 -1.48 4.75
C THR A 475 6.01 -2.73 4.02
N GLY A 476 7.29 -2.83 3.63
CA GLY A 476 7.84 -4.02 2.98
C GLY A 476 7.64 -5.32 3.77
N VAL A 477 7.88 -6.45 3.14
CA VAL A 477 7.79 -7.79 3.76
C VAL A 477 9.13 -8.23 4.32
N ASP A 478 9.13 -9.07 5.36
CA ASP A 478 10.37 -9.37 6.10
C ASP A 478 11.33 -10.19 5.25
N ARG A 479 10.77 -10.93 4.29
CA ARG A 479 11.53 -11.77 3.38
C ARG A 479 11.10 -11.43 1.95
N PRO A 480 11.64 -10.38 1.31
CA PRO A 480 11.29 -10.07 -0.07
C PRO A 480 11.66 -11.25 -0.98
N PRO A 481 10.93 -11.46 -2.10
CA PRO A 481 11.40 -12.39 -3.13
C PRO A 481 12.72 -11.87 -3.72
N PRO A 482 13.52 -12.74 -4.36
CA PRO A 482 14.66 -12.29 -5.15
C PRO A 482 14.23 -11.28 -6.23
N VAL A 483 15.05 -10.25 -6.43
CA VAL A 483 14.70 -9.11 -7.29
C VAL A 483 14.98 -9.47 -8.75
N ILE A 484 13.99 -9.27 -9.60
CA ILE A 484 14.11 -9.41 -11.05
C ILE A 484 14.26 -8.02 -11.66
N THR A 485 15.48 -7.62 -11.99
CA THR A 485 15.79 -6.37 -12.72
C THR A 485 16.22 -6.75 -14.13
N GLY A 486 15.30 -6.91 -15.07
CA GLY A 486 15.67 -7.14 -16.48
C GLY A 486 15.69 -5.85 -17.26
N GLY A 487 16.81 -5.52 -17.89
CA GLY A 487 16.91 -4.54 -18.97
C GLY A 487 17.96 -5.04 -19.95
N ASP A 488 17.58 -5.11 -21.22
CA ASP A 488 18.51 -5.39 -22.32
C ASP A 488 19.49 -4.23 -22.42
N GLY A 489 20.77 -4.51 -22.17
CA GLY A 489 21.83 -3.77 -22.81
C GLY A 489 22.16 -4.56 -24.06
N GLU A 490 21.78 -3.99 -25.21
CA GLU A 490 22.16 -4.37 -26.58
C GLU A 490 21.79 -5.78 -27.06
N ASP A 491 20.91 -5.82 -28.07
CA ASP A 491 21.18 -6.52 -29.34
C ASP A 491 20.64 -5.66 -30.50
#